data_AF-A0A562IAP6-F1
#
_entry.id   AF-A0A562IAP6-F1
#
_cell.length_a   1.000
_cell.length_b   1.000
_cell.length_c   1.000
_cell.angle_alpha   90.00
_cell.angle_beta   90.00
_cell.angle_gamma   90.00
#
_symmetry.space_group_name_H-M   'P 1'
#
loop_
_entity.id
_entity.type
_entity.pdbx_description
1 polymer ?
#
loop_
_entity_poly.entity_id
_entity_poly.type
_entity_poly.pdbx_seq_one_letter_code
_entity_poly.pdbx_strand_id
1 'polypeptide(L)' 'MTGVDRGLGSAPDDDAAELVAQLKELAGADPADVRQVVAEVLAALDRVAGGALREHLPEAIRVDAGLGGPAHAPH' A
#
# COMPACT_ATOMS: atom_id res chain seq x y z
N MET A 1 -7.30 -29.15 16.23
CA MET A 1 -6.65 -27.82 16.17
C MET A 1 -7.51 -26.90 17.02
N THR A 2 -7.10 -26.72 18.27
CA THR A 2 -7.93 -26.18 19.35
C THR A 2 -8.09 -24.67 19.25
N GLY A 3 -9.35 -24.23 19.32
CA GLY A 3 -9.76 -23.03 20.06
C GLY A 3 -9.47 -21.69 19.40
N VAL A 4 -10.47 -21.14 18.72
CA VAL A 4 -10.76 -19.71 18.84
C VAL A 4 -11.22 -19.49 20.29
N ASP A 5 -10.27 -19.52 21.23
CA ASP A 5 -10.47 -18.90 22.52
C ASP A 5 -10.16 -17.42 22.32
N ARG A 6 -11.14 -16.72 21.72
CA ARG A 6 -11.22 -15.27 21.80
C ARG A 6 -11.67 -14.99 23.23
N GLY A 7 -10.73 -15.14 24.15
CA GLY A 7 -10.87 -14.84 25.55
C GLY A 7 -11.38 -13.40 25.69
N LEU A 8 -12.58 -13.30 26.25
CA LEU A 8 -13.19 -12.08 26.71
C LEU A 8 -12.24 -11.36 27.68
N GLY A 9 -11.78 -10.15 27.34
CA GLY A 9 -11.23 -9.24 28.37
C GLY A 9 -10.00 -8.38 28.07
N SER A 10 -9.67 -8.04 26.82
CA SER A 10 -8.84 -6.83 26.62
C SER A 10 -9.76 -5.61 26.64
N ALA A 11 -9.46 -4.61 27.48
CA ALA A 11 -10.19 -3.35 27.46
C ALA A 11 -10.11 -2.76 26.04
N PRO A 12 -11.14 -2.07 25.54
CA PRO A 12 -11.10 -1.42 24.21
C PRO A 12 -9.88 -0.49 24.03
N ASP A 13 -9.29 -0.02 25.13
CA ASP A 13 -8.04 0.73 25.18
C ASP A 13 -6.80 -0.07 24.74
N ASP A 14 -6.77 -1.40 24.92
CA ASP A 14 -5.64 -2.25 24.55
C ASP A 14 -5.57 -2.48 23.03
N ASP A 15 -6.72 -2.77 22.40
CA ASP A 15 -6.85 -2.82 20.94
C ASP A 15 -6.53 -1.45 20.30
N ALA A 16 -6.97 -0.36 20.93
CA ALA A 16 -6.65 1.00 20.48
C ALA A 16 -5.15 1.32 20.64
N ALA A 17 -4.51 0.85 21.71
CA ALA A 17 -3.06 1.00 21.91
C ALA A 17 -2.26 0.21 20.87
N GLU A 18 -2.69 -1.00 20.51
CA GLU A 18 -2.11 -1.77 19.41
C GLU A 18 -2.25 -1.04 18.07
N LEU A 19 -3.42 -0.48 17.77
CA LEU A 19 -3.65 0.30 16.56
C LEU A 19 -2.74 1.55 16.52
N VAL A 20 -2.58 2.25 17.64
CA VAL A 20 -1.68 3.41 17.74
C VAL A 20 -0.22 3.01 17.59
N ALA A 21 0.20 1.84 18.10
CA ALA A 21 1.54 1.32 17.91
C ALA A 21 1.81 1.00 16.43
N GLN A 22 0.87 0.31 15.77
CA GLN A 22 0.94 0.02 14.32
C GLN A 22 0.95 1.30 13.48
N LEU A 23 0.16 2.31 13.84
CA LEU A 23 0.16 3.62 13.16
C LEU A 23 1.47 4.38 13.36
N LYS A 24 2.10 4.29 14.55
CA LYS A 24 3.41 4.91 14.82
C LYS A 24 4.53 4.20 14.09
N GLU A 25 4.45 2.88 13.95
CA GLU A 25 5.40 2.10 13.16
C GLU A 25 5.29 2.47 11.67
N LEU A 26 4.06 2.56 11.16
CA LEU A 26 3.78 2.99 9.79
C LEU A 26 4.17 4.46 9.55
N ALA A 27 3.97 5.34 10.54
CA ALA A 27 4.39 6.74 10.49
C ALA A 27 5.90 6.95 10.70
N GLY A 28 6.58 5.95 11.28
CA GLY A 28 8.03 5.92 11.45
C GLY A 28 8.78 5.48 10.19
N ALA A 29 8.08 4.82 9.25
CA ALA A 29 8.60 4.61 7.91
C ALA A 29 8.69 5.96 7.18
N ASP A 30 9.87 6.27 6.63
CA ASP A 30 10.01 7.49 5.84
C ASP A 30 9.01 7.42 4.67
N PRO A 31 8.16 8.44 4.49
CA PRO A 31 7.19 8.43 3.41
C PRO A 31 7.87 8.33 2.02
N ALA A 32 9.14 8.68 1.88
CA ALA A 32 9.95 8.42 0.69
C ALA A 32 10.24 6.93 0.49
N ASP A 33 10.61 6.21 1.56
CA ASP A 33 10.87 4.76 1.50
C ASP A 33 9.58 4.01 1.15
N VAL A 34 8.45 4.41 1.73
CA VAL A 34 7.13 3.82 1.41
C VAL A 34 6.77 4.07 -0.06
N ARG A 35 6.92 5.31 -0.55
CA ARG A 35 6.68 5.63 -1.98
C ARG A 35 7.59 4.84 -2.91
N GLN A 36 8.85 4.63 -2.55
CA GLN A 36 9.80 3.84 -3.33
C GLN A 36 9.35 2.38 -3.45
N VAL A 37 9.00 1.75 -2.33
CA VAL A 37 8.51 0.35 -2.32
C VAL A 37 7.20 0.22 -3.11
N VAL A 38 6.28 1.18 -2.95
CA VAL A 38 5.01 1.20 -3.71
C VAL A 38 5.28 1.32 -5.21
N ALA A 39 6.23 2.17 -5.63
CA ALA A 39 6.61 2.30 -7.03
C ALA A 39 7.19 0.99 -7.60
N GLU A 40 8.04 0.29 -6.84
CA GLU A 40 8.60 -1.02 -7.24
C GLU A 40 7.52 -2.09 -7.39
N VAL A 41 6.59 -2.17 -6.42
CA VAL A 41 5.47 -3.12 -6.46
C VAL A 41 4.57 -2.84 -7.65
N LEU A 42 4.20 -1.58 -7.89
CA LEU A 42 3.38 -1.20 -9.05
C LEU A 42 4.08 -1.50 -10.38
N ALA A 43 5.40 -1.30 -10.47
CA ALA A 43 6.17 -1.64 -11.67
C ALA A 43 6.25 -3.16 -11.91
N ALA A 44 6.33 -3.96 -10.84
CA ALA A 44 6.28 -5.41 -10.94
C ALA A 44 4.90 -5.89 -11.38
N LEU A 45 3.83 -5.33 -10.78
CA LEU A 45 2.45 -5.64 -11.14
C LEU A 45 2.12 -5.24 -12.59
N ASP A 46 2.57 -4.06 -13.03
CA ASP A 46 2.39 -3.59 -14.41
C ASP A 46 3.03 -4.56 -15.42
N ARG A 47 4.24 -5.06 -15.13
CA ARG A 47 4.90 -6.07 -15.97
C ARG A 47 4.15 -7.40 -16.02
N VAL A 48 3.55 -7.83 -14.91
CA VAL A 48 2.73 -9.05 -14.85
C VAL A 48 1.39 -8.85 -15.58
N ALA A 49 0.80 -7.66 -15.47
CA ALA A 49 -0.46 -7.29 -16.12
C ALA A 49 -0.30 -6.87 -17.59
N GLY A 50 0.91 -6.92 -18.15
CA GLY A 50 1.18 -6.54 -19.53
C GLY A 50 0.98 -5.05 -19.83
N GLY A 51 1.12 -4.17 -18.84
CA GLY A 51 0.95 -2.72 -19.00
C GLY A 51 -0.46 -2.17 -18.72
N ALA A 52 -1.45 -3.05 -18.51
CA ALA A 52 -2.85 -2.64 -18.34
C ALA A 52 -3.15 -1.97 -16.99
N LEU A 53 -2.25 -2.11 -15.99
CA LEU A 53 -2.46 -1.56 -14.65
C LEU A 53 -2.59 -0.03 -14.68
N ARG A 54 -1.84 0.62 -15.58
CA ARG A 54 -1.87 2.08 -15.78
C ARG A 54 -3.26 2.61 -16.15
N GLU A 55 -4.06 1.84 -16.88
CA GLU A 55 -5.39 2.23 -17.37
C GLU A 55 -6.43 2.24 -16.25
N HIS A 56 -6.22 1.43 -15.22
CA HIS A 56 -7.12 1.30 -14.07
C HIS A 56 -6.69 2.15 -12.87
N LEU A 57 -5.51 2.78 -12.92
CA LEU A 57 -5.01 3.59 -11.82
C LEU A 57 -5.55 5.04 -11.87
N PRO A 58 -6.04 5.57 -10.74
CA PRO A 58 -6.35 6.98 -10.59
C PRO A 58 -5.12 7.85 -10.89
N GLU A 59 -5.36 9.05 -11.44
CA GLU A 59 -4.30 9.99 -11.85
C GLU A 59 -3.36 10.35 -10.69
N ALA A 60 -3.91 10.58 -9.49
CA ALA A 60 -3.12 10.89 -8.29
C ALA A 60 -2.07 9.82 -7.97
N ILE A 61 -2.43 8.54 -8.13
CA ILE A 61 -1.51 7.41 -7.88
C ILE A 61 -0.48 7.28 -9.00
N ARG A 62 -0.87 7.55 -10.26
CA ARG A 62 0.08 7.55 -11.38
C ARG A 62 1.15 8.62 -11.25
N VAL A 63 0.79 9.80 -10.75
CA VAL A 63 1.71 10.91 -10.49
C VAL A 63 2.63 10.59 -9.33
N ASP A 64 2.08 10.12 -8.21
CA ASP A 64 2.87 9.79 -7.00
C ASP A 64 3.87 8.65 -7.25
N ALA A 65 3.48 7.64 -8.02
CA ALA A 65 4.33 6.50 -8.38
C ALA A 65 5.30 6.78 -9.54
N GLY A 66 5.32 8.00 -10.11
CA GLY A 66 6.16 8.34 -11.27
C GLY A 66 5.84 7.55 -12.54
N LEU A 67 4.64 6.97 -12.63
CA LEU A 67 4.17 6.17 -13.77
C LEU A 67 3.62 7.03 -14.92
N GLY A 68 3.50 8.35 -14.70
CA GLY A 68 3.10 9.36 -15.69
C GLY A 68 4.18 9.69 -16.71
N GLY A 69 4.65 8.70 -17.47
CA GLY A 69 5.33 8.93 -18.74
C GLY A 69 4.30 9.05 -19.88
N PRO A 70 4.59 9.76 -20.99
CA PRO A 70 3.60 10.02 -22.02
C PRO A 70 3.07 8.69 -22.55
N ALA A 71 1.75 8.51 -22.44
CA ALA A 71 1.05 7.50 -23.20
C ALA A 71 1.51 7.62 -24.65
N HIS A 72 2.07 6.54 -25.17
CA HIS A 72 2.55 6.38 -26.53
C HIS A 72 1.62 7.10 -27.50
N ALA A 73 2.10 8.17 -28.14
CA ALA A 73 1.38 8.81 -29.21
C ALA A 73 1.21 7.79 -30.34
N PRO A 74 -0.01 7.57 -30.86
CA PRO A 74 -0.22 6.67 -31.98
C PRO A 74 0.40 7.28 -33.24
N HIS A 75 1.31 6.54 -33.88
CA HIS A 75 1.73 6.74 -35.27
C HIS A 75 1.05 5.70 -36.16
#